data_AF-A0A7Y4UDQ6-F1
#
_entry.id   AF-A0A7Y4UDQ6-F1
#
_cell.length_a   1.000
_cell.length_b   1.000
_cell.length_c   1.000
_cell.angle_alpha   90.00
_cell.angle_beta   90.00
_cell.angle_gamma   90.00
#
_symmetry.space_group_name_H-M   'P 1'
#
loop_
_entity.id
_entity.type
_entity.pdbx_description
1 polymer ?
#
loop_
_entity_poly.entity_id
_entity_poly.type
_entity_poly.pdbx_seq_one_letter_code
_entity_poly.pdbx_strand_id
1 'polypeptide(L)'
;LTPFIRPFRWTRLLWTYLLPVVPLVVVFDGVVSVLRSYTVAELQAFAAELSGSGYEWDVGETAAQGWRAPVTYLIGYPAVE
;
A
#
# COMPACT_ATOMS: atom_id res chain seq x y z
N LEU A 1 19.31 -18.92 -4.15
CA LEU A 1 18.20 -18.75 -5.13
C LEU A 1 17.53 -20.10 -5.38
N THR A 2 16.24 -20.09 -5.74
CA THR A 2 15.28 -21.21 -5.74
C THR A 2 15.74 -22.57 -6.29
N PRO A 3 16.57 -22.70 -7.35
CA PRO A 3 16.96 -24.03 -7.85
C PRO A 3 17.87 -24.82 -6.91
N PHE A 4 18.50 -24.19 -5.91
CA PHE A 4 19.46 -24.83 -5.02
C PHE A 4 18.91 -25.14 -3.62
N ILE A 5 17.62 -24.88 -3.39
CA ILE A 5 16.97 -25.17 -2.11
C ILE A 5 16.63 -26.67 -2.06
N ARG A 6 17.18 -27.39 -1.09
CA ARG A 6 16.91 -28.83 -0.89
C ARG A 6 15.62 -29.04 -0.06
N PRO A 7 14.87 -30.14 -0.29
CA PRO A 7 15.06 -31.13 -1.36
C PRO A 7 14.71 -30.53 -2.74
N PHE A 8 15.50 -30.89 -3.75
CA PHE A 8 15.24 -30.47 -5.12
C PHE A 8 13.96 -31.14 -5.65
N ARG A 9 13.02 -30.35 -6.17
CA ARG A 9 11.74 -30.84 -6.69
C ARG A 9 11.44 -30.19 -8.03
N TRP A 10 11.26 -31.00 -9.08
CA TRP A 10 10.85 -30.54 -10.41
C TRP A 10 9.53 -29.76 -10.39
N THR A 11 8.59 -30.15 -9.52
CA THR A 11 7.34 -29.41 -9.29
C THR A 11 7.59 -27.96 -8.87
N ARG A 12 8.64 -27.69 -8.11
CA ARG A 12 8.98 -26.32 -7.70
C ARG A 12 9.46 -25.50 -8.89
N LEU A 13 10.23 -26.08 -9.80
CA LEU A 13 10.64 -25.40 -11.03
C LEU A 13 9.43 -25.12 -11.93
N LEU A 14 8.52 -26.07 -12.08
CA LEU A 14 7.27 -25.88 -12.83
C LEU A 14 6.43 -24.73 -12.24
N TRP A 15 6.17 -24.72 -10.94
CA TRP A 15 5.34 -23.68 -10.30
C TRP A 15 6.03 -22.34 -10.05
N THR A 16 7.36 -22.28 -10.16
CA THR A 16 8.13 -21.03 -9.97
C THR A 16 8.50 -20.39 -11.30
N TYR A 17 8.77 -21.18 -12.34
CA TYR A 17 9.27 -20.71 -13.63
C TYR A 17 8.35 -20.97 -14.81
N LEU A 18 7.57 -22.07 -14.84
CA LEU A 18 6.70 -22.40 -15.98
C LEU A 18 5.29 -21.81 -15.80
N LEU A 19 4.71 -22.01 -14.62
CA LEU A 19 3.49 -21.35 -14.17
C LEU A 19 3.91 -20.19 -13.27
N PRO A 20 3.68 -18.92 -13.65
CA PRO A 20 4.12 -17.77 -12.87
C PRO A 20 3.21 -17.52 -11.66
N VAL A 21 2.93 -18.55 -10.85
CA VAL A 21 2.02 -18.44 -9.70
C VAL A 21 2.55 -17.44 -8.69
N VAL A 22 3.85 -17.46 -8.39
CA VAL A 22 4.45 -16.51 -7.46
C VAL A 22 4.28 -15.07 -7.96
N PRO A 23 4.70 -14.70 -9.19
CA PRO A 23 4.40 -13.36 -9.73
C PRO A 23 2.91 -12.98 -9.68
N LEU A 24 2.00 -13.90 -10.03
CA LEU A 24 0.56 -13.63 -10.05
C LEU A 24 0.01 -13.33 -8.65
N VAL A 25 0.39 -14.14 -7.65
CA VAL A 25 -0.05 -13.95 -6.26
C VAL A 25 0.52 -12.65 -5.70
N VAL A 26 1.77 -12.32 -5.99
CA VAL A 26 2.40 -11.06 -5.55
C VAL A 26 1.71 -9.84 -6.16
N VAL A 27 1.38 -9.87 -7.45
CA VAL A 27 0.65 -8.77 -8.10
C VAL A 27 -0.76 -8.65 -7.53
N PHE A 28 -1.46 -9.77 -7.35
CA PHE A 28 -2.80 -9.77 -6.77
C PHE A 28 -2.79 -9.18 -5.36
N ASP A 29 -1.89 -9.63 -4.50
CA ASP A 29 -1.72 -9.12 -3.13
C ASP A 29 -1.42 -7.62 -3.14
N GLY A 30 -0.53 -7.16 -4.02
CA GLY A 30 -0.22 -5.75 -4.21
C GLY A 30 -1.43 -4.91 -4.65
N VAL A 31 -2.20 -5.39 -5.64
CA VAL A 31 -3.40 -4.70 -6.14
C VAL A 31 -4.47 -4.62 -5.06
N VAL A 32 -4.76 -5.73 -4.37
CA VAL A 32 -5.74 -5.77 -3.28
C VAL A 32 -5.32 -4.85 -2.13
N SER A 33 -4.01 -4.79 -1.82
CA SER A 33 -3.48 -3.86 -0.83
C SER A 33 -3.73 -2.39 -1.20
N VAL A 34 -3.45 -2.01 -2.46
CA VAL A 34 -3.70 -0.64 -2.95
C VAL A 34 -5.18 -0.29 -2.95
N LEU A 35 -6.06 -1.22 -3.35
CA LEU A 35 -7.51 -1.01 -3.34
C LEU A 35 -8.10 -0.83 -1.93
N ARG A 36 -7.38 -1.24 -0.89
CA ARG A 36 -7.79 -1.06 0.52
C ARG A 36 -7.35 0.30 1.08
N SER A 37 -6.44 1.00 0.41
CA SER A 37 -5.98 2.33 0.82
C SER A 37 -6.99 3.40 0.41
N TYR A 38 -7.26 4.34 1.31
CA TYR A 38 -8.09 5.49 1.00
C TYR A 38 -7.39 6.45 0.04
N THR A 39 -8.18 7.02 -0.85
CA THR A 39 -7.78 8.15 -1.69
C THR A 39 -7.73 9.44 -0.89
N VAL A 40 -7.00 10.44 -1.39
CA VAL A 40 -6.97 11.80 -0.81
C VAL A 40 -8.39 12.37 -0.67
N ALA A 41 -9.25 12.18 -1.66
CA ALA A 41 -10.61 12.70 -1.65
C ALA A 41 -11.48 12.06 -0.55
N GLU A 42 -11.34 10.75 -0.32
CA GLU A 42 -12.05 10.06 0.77
C GLU A 42 -11.57 10.55 2.13
N LEU A 43 -10.25 10.72 2.31
CA LEU A 43 -9.68 11.25 3.55
C LEU A 43 -10.09 12.70 3.81
N GLN A 44 -10.17 13.53 2.77
CA GLN A 44 -10.68 14.89 2.86
C GLN A 44 -12.15 14.92 3.29
N ALA A 45 -12.98 14.02 2.77
CA ALA A 45 -14.37 13.90 3.20
C ALA A 45 -14.47 13.55 4.69
N PHE A 46 -13.68 12.58 5.17
CA PHE A 46 -13.62 12.25 6.60
C PHE A 46 -13.13 13.41 7.46
N ALA A 47 -12.10 14.13 7.02
CA ALA A 47 -11.59 15.30 7.73
C ALA A 47 -12.64 16.43 7.81
N ALA A 48 -13.42 16.64 6.76
CA ALA A 48 -14.49 17.63 6.73
C ALA A 48 -15.62 17.29 7.71
N GLU A 49 -15.96 16.02 7.89
CA GLU A 49 -16.93 15.58 8.91
C GLU A 49 -16.44 15.81 10.33
N LEU A 50 -15.12 15.87 10.54
CA LEU A 50 -14.47 16.13 11.84
C LEU A 50 -14.27 17.62 12.16
N SER A 51 -14.78 18.53 11.31
CA SER A 51 -14.70 19.97 11.50
C SER A 51 -15.28 20.40 12.85
N GLY A 52 -14.50 21.13 13.66
CA GLY A 52 -14.90 21.58 15.00
C GLY A 52 -14.43 20.70 16.16
N SER A 53 -13.62 19.66 15.90
CA SER A 53 -13.02 18.80 16.93
C SER A 53 -11.84 19.44 17.70
N GLY A 54 -11.53 20.72 17.48
CA GLY A 54 -10.33 21.37 18.01
C GLY A 54 -9.04 20.99 17.28
N TYR A 55 -9.17 20.38 16.09
CA TYR A 55 -8.05 20.03 15.21
C TYR A 55 -8.24 20.62 13.81
N GLU A 56 -7.14 21.08 13.22
CA GLU A 56 -7.00 21.36 11.80
C GLU A 56 -6.38 20.15 11.10
N TRP A 57 -7.00 19.71 10.00
CA TRP A 57 -6.58 18.51 9.29
C TRP A 57 -5.87 18.85 7.98
N ASP A 58 -4.68 18.32 7.79
CA ASP A 58 -3.93 18.34 6.53
C ASP A 58 -4.02 16.97 5.84
N VAL A 59 -4.41 16.96 4.57
CA VAL A 59 -4.60 15.75 3.76
C VAL A 59 -3.88 15.91 2.44
N GLY A 60 -3.04 14.95 2.09
CA GLY A 60 -2.29 15.04 0.84
C GLY A 60 -1.54 13.78 0.48
N GLU A 61 -0.66 13.94 -0.49
CA GLU A 61 0.29 12.93 -0.95
C GLU A 61 1.70 13.50 -0.90
N THR A 62 2.66 12.68 -0.49
CA THR A 62 4.07 13.05 -0.47
C THR A 62 4.94 11.99 -1.12
N ALA A 63 6.01 12.43 -1.76
CA ALA A 63 7.00 11.50 -2.31
C ALA A 63 7.83 10.91 -1.17
N ALA A 64 7.80 9.59 -1.01
CA ALA A 64 8.67 8.91 -0.06
C ALA A 64 10.06 8.71 -0.66
N GLN A 65 11.11 9.12 0.07
CA GLN A 65 12.49 8.97 -0.39
C GLN A 65 12.83 7.50 -0.68
N GLY A 66 13.28 7.23 -1.90
CA GLY A 66 13.62 5.87 -2.35
C GLY A 66 12.43 5.02 -2.79
N TRP A 67 11.20 5.55 -2.75
CA TRP A 67 10.00 4.89 -3.23
C TRP A 67 9.45 5.57 -4.49
N ARG A 68 8.84 4.78 -5.38
CA ARG A 68 8.35 5.27 -6.68
C ARG A 68 6.89 5.72 -6.66
N ALA A 69 6.11 5.29 -5.67
CA ALA A 69 4.72 5.70 -5.52
C ALA A 69 4.58 6.79 -4.45
N PRO A 70 3.63 7.72 -4.59
CA PRO A 70 3.33 8.67 -3.52
C PRO A 70 2.76 7.93 -2.30
N VAL A 71 2.96 8.53 -1.12
CA VAL A 71 2.34 8.10 0.14
C VAL A 71 1.25 9.09 0.48
N THR A 72 0.00 8.60 0.54
CA THR A 72 -1.16 9.35 0.99
C THR A 72 -1.14 9.50 2.52
N TYR A 73 -1.44 10.69 3.03
CA TYR A 73 -1.42 10.99 4.46
C TYR A 73 -2.65 11.82 4.90
N LEU A 74 -2.96 11.73 6.19
CA LEU A 74 -3.91 12.56 6.92
C LEU A 74 -3.28 12.87 8.28
N ILE A 75 -3.08 14.16 8.60
CA ILE A 75 -2.45 14.61 9.84
C ILE A 75 -3.36 15.64 10.50
N GLY A 76 -3.59 15.53 11.81
CA GLY A 76 -4.34 16.50 12.60
C GLY A 76 -3.41 17.33 13.48
N TYR A 77 -3.48 18.64 13.38
CA TYR A 77 -2.80 19.60 14.25
C TYR A 77 -3.81 20.19 15.24
N PRO A 78 -3.46 20.38 16.52
CA PRO A 78 -4.36 21.08 17.43
C PRO A 78 -4.59 22.50 16.92
N ALA A 79 -5.85 22.91 16.80
CA ALA A 79 -6.20 24.28 16.50
C ALA A 79 -5.78 25.13 17.70
N VAL A 80 -4.81 26.01 17.51
CA VAL A 80 -4.40 26.96 18.56
C VAL A 80 -5.50 28.01 18.64
N GLU A 81 -6.17 28.08 19.80
CA GLU A 81 -7.12 29.16 20.14
C GLU A 81 -6.39 30.50 20.29
#